data_AF-A0A2V7YWW0-F1
#
_entry.id   AF-A0A2V7YWW0-F1
#
_cell.length_a   1.000
_cell.length_b   1.000
_cell.length_c   1.000
_cell.angle_alpha   90.00
_cell.angle_beta   90.00
_cell.angle_gamma   90.00
#
_symmetry.space_group_name_H-M   'P 1'
#
loop_
_entity.id
_entity.type
_entity.pdbx_description
1 polymer ?
#
loop_
_entity_poly.entity_id
_entity_poly.type
_entity_poly.pdbx_seq_one_letter_code
_entity_poly.pdbx_strand_id
1 'polypeptide(L)'
;MGDQKQLTFEEIDAHIKRANLADFEPGGKMHVTREMVSAAPSDVITRVCAIYHTIRPILQGLLLIPFIPSSWKTAIKAFISLMDNLCGKQ
;
A
#
# COMPACT_ATOMS: atom_id res chain seq x y z
N MET A 1 -21.43 -18.45 5.74
CA MET A 1 -20.63 -18.16 4.54
C MET A 1 -20.52 -16.65 4.46
N GLY A 2 -19.37 -16.08 4.81
CA GLY A 2 -19.19 -14.63 4.79
C GLY A 2 -18.82 -14.19 3.38
N ASP A 3 -19.61 -13.27 2.83
CA ASP A 3 -19.32 -12.54 1.59
C ASP A 3 -17.88 -12.03 1.58
N GLN A 4 -16.99 -12.71 0.85
CA GLN A 4 -15.73 -12.11 0.45
C GLN A 4 -16.07 -11.03 -0.58
N LYS A 5 -16.18 -9.78 -0.12
CA LYS A 5 -16.22 -8.60 -1.01
C LYS A 5 -15.06 -8.74 -2.01
N GLN A 6 -15.39 -9.12 -3.25
CA GLN A 6 -14.43 -9.17 -4.33
C GLN A 6 -14.11 -7.73 -4.70
N LEU A 7 -12.90 -7.28 -4.33
CA LEU A 7 -12.34 -6.01 -4.79
C LEU A 7 -12.26 -6.08 -6.33
N THR A 8 -13.12 -5.32 -7.02
CA THR A 8 -13.10 -5.27 -8.48
C THR A 8 -11.99 -4.33 -8.98
N PHE A 9 -11.63 -4.44 -10.26
CA PHE A 9 -10.66 -3.51 -10.88
C PHE A 9 -11.15 -2.05 -10.76
N GLU A 10 -12.45 -1.82 -10.95
CA GLU A 10 -13.08 -0.50 -10.86
C GLU A 10 -13.00 0.07 -9.45
N GLU A 11 -13.18 -0.75 -8.41
CA GLU A 11 -13.04 -0.31 -7.02
C GLU A 11 -11.59 0.06 -6.69
N ILE A 12 -10.63 -0.69 -7.24
CA ILE A 12 -9.19 -0.41 -7.10
C ILE A 12 -8.81 0.87 -7.86
N ASP A 13 -9.26 1.04 -9.09
CA ASP A 13 -9.00 2.24 -9.90
C ASP A 13 -9.60 3.50 -9.28
N ALA A 14 -10.84 3.41 -8.76
CA ALA A 14 -11.46 4.51 -8.02
C ALA A 14 -10.70 4.84 -6.72
N HIS A 15 -10.17 3.84 -6.03
CA HIS A 15 -9.34 4.04 -4.83
C HIS A 15 -8.03 4.77 -5.18
N ILE A 16 -7.34 4.34 -6.25
CA ILE A 16 -6.09 4.94 -6.73
C ILE A 16 -6.31 6.40 -7.18
N LYS A 17 -7.37 6.66 -7.95
CA LYS A 17 -7.68 8.02 -8.41
C LYS A 17 -7.95 8.98 -7.26
N ARG A 18 -8.55 8.49 -6.16
CA ARG A 18 -8.76 9.27 -4.94
C ARG A 18 -7.46 9.49 -4.14
N ALA A 19 -6.54 8.53 -4.19
CA ALA A 19 -5.27 8.58 -3.47
C ALA A 19 -4.31 9.69 -3.94
N ASN A 20 -4.54 10.27 -5.13
CA ASN A 20 -3.65 11.25 -5.78
C ASN A 20 -2.17 10.88 -5.67
N LEU A 21 -1.77 9.81 -6.36
CA LEU A 21 -0.42 9.21 -6.24
C LEU A 21 0.74 10.19 -6.48
N ALA A 22 0.50 11.29 -7.20
CA ALA A 22 1.46 12.38 -7.38
C ALA A 22 1.94 13.00 -6.06
N ASP A 23 1.15 12.90 -4.99
CA ASP A 23 1.55 13.35 -3.65
C ASP A 23 2.72 12.54 -3.07
N PHE A 24 2.96 11.32 -3.57
CA PHE A 24 4.01 10.40 -3.07
C PHE A 24 5.30 10.43 -3.90
N GLU A 25 5.24 10.94 -5.14
CA GLU A 25 6.37 11.05 -6.05
C GLU A 25 7.38 12.13 -5.60
N PRO A 26 8.63 12.12 -6.13
CA PRO A 26 9.59 13.18 -5.84
C PRO A 26 9.00 14.58 -6.09
N GLY A 27 8.99 15.41 -5.05
CA GLY A 27 8.38 16.75 -5.07
C GLY A 27 6.91 16.81 -4.59
N GLY A 28 6.27 15.66 -4.36
CA GLY A 28 4.94 15.56 -3.75
C GLY A 28 4.95 15.82 -2.24
N LYS A 29 3.81 16.26 -1.69
CA LYS A 29 3.66 16.66 -0.28
C LYS A 29 3.90 15.53 0.74
N MET A 30 3.75 14.27 0.31
CA MET A 30 3.94 13.05 1.10
C MET A 30 5.24 12.32 0.74
N HIS A 31 6.07 12.89 -0.14
CA HIS A 31 7.36 12.33 -0.49
C HIS A 31 8.26 12.23 0.74
N VAL A 32 8.88 11.08 0.94
CA VAL A 32 9.82 10.82 2.04
C VAL A 32 11.23 10.85 1.48
N THR A 33 12.05 11.79 1.94
CA THR A 33 13.47 11.86 1.58
C THR A 33 14.34 11.19 2.64
N ARG A 34 15.60 10.89 2.28
CA ARG A 34 16.57 10.29 3.19
C ARG A 34 16.83 11.19 4.42
N GLU A 35 16.86 12.49 4.22
CA GLU A 35 17.10 13.49 5.25
C GLU A 35 15.97 13.48 6.30
N MET A 36 14.72 13.31 5.84
CA MET A 36 13.56 13.17 6.73
C MET A 36 13.65 11.92 7.60
N VAL A 37 14.13 10.80 7.06
CA VAL A 37 14.33 9.55 7.80
C VAL A 37 15.30 9.74 8.96
N SER A 38 16.37 10.51 8.74
CA SER A 38 17.36 10.79 9.79
C SER A 38 16.91 11.83 10.82
N ALA A 39 16.09 12.80 10.42
CA ALA A 39 15.71 13.93 11.28
C ALA A 39 14.47 13.65 12.14
N ALA A 40 13.47 12.93 11.61
CA ALA A 40 12.19 12.70 12.27
C ALA A 40 11.64 11.30 11.93
N PRO A 41 12.24 10.23 12.47
CA PRO A 41 11.90 8.86 12.10
C PRO A 41 10.44 8.47 12.41
N SER A 42 9.83 9.02 13.47
CA SER A 42 8.43 8.78 13.82
C SER A 42 7.44 9.37 12.80
N ASP A 43 7.72 10.56 12.28
CA ASP A 43 6.88 11.23 11.28
C ASP A 43 6.96 10.52 9.94
N VAL A 44 8.14 9.97 9.63
CA VAL A 44 8.34 9.14 8.45
C VAL A 44 7.55 7.85 8.54
N ILE A 45 7.57 7.15 9.68
CA ILE A 45 6.74 5.94 9.86
C ILE A 45 5.26 6.26 9.64
N THR A 46 4.79 7.38 10.19
CA THR A 46 3.39 7.83 9.99
C THR A 46 3.05 8.05 8.51
N ARG A 47 3.93 8.71 7.75
CA ARG A 47 3.77 8.94 6.30
C ARG A 47 3.80 7.63 5.51
N VAL A 48 4.76 6.75 5.81
CA VAL A 48 4.88 5.42 5.19
C VAL A 48 3.62 4.60 5.44
N CYS A 49 3.06 4.64 6.64
CA CYS A 49 1.82 3.95 6.98
C CYS A 49 0.61 4.52 6.23
N ALA A 50 0.51 5.84 6.10
CA ALA A 50 -0.55 6.47 5.30
C ALA A 50 -0.47 6.06 3.82
N ILE A 51 0.74 5.99 3.25
CA ILE A 51 0.96 5.47 1.89
C ILE A 51 0.55 4.01 1.81
N TYR A 52 1.00 3.19 2.76
CA TYR A 52 0.71 1.76 2.79
C TYR A 52 -0.80 1.48 2.83
N HIS A 53 -1.55 2.11 3.74
CA HIS A 53 -3.00 1.93 3.84
C HIS A 53 -3.73 2.30 2.54
N THR A 54 -3.19 3.28 1.81
CA THR A 54 -3.70 3.71 0.51
C THR A 54 -3.43 2.69 -0.60
N ILE A 55 -2.26 2.04 -0.60
CA ILE A 55 -1.92 1.07 -1.66
C ILE A 55 -2.29 -0.38 -1.30
N ARG A 56 -2.62 -0.66 -0.05
CA ARG A 56 -2.92 -2.02 0.44
C ARG A 56 -4.04 -2.72 -0.35
N PRO A 57 -5.18 -2.08 -0.67
CA PRO A 57 -6.21 -2.73 -1.48
C PRO A 57 -5.72 -3.14 -2.87
N ILE A 58 -4.81 -2.36 -3.46
CA ILE A 58 -4.18 -2.66 -4.75
C ILE A 58 -3.31 -3.92 -4.61
N LEU A 59 -2.46 -3.96 -3.58
CA LEU A 59 -1.60 -5.11 -3.31
C LEU A 59 -2.42 -6.39 -3.06
N GLN A 60 -3.54 -6.28 -2.36
CA GLN A 60 -4.49 -7.38 -2.17
C GLN A 60 -5.15 -7.78 -3.49
N GLY A 61 -5.55 -6.83 -4.32
CA GLY A 61 -6.09 -7.07 -5.66
C GLY A 61 -5.11 -7.83 -6.56
N LEU A 62 -3.82 -7.49 -6.52
CA LEU A 62 -2.79 -8.21 -7.27
C LEU A 62 -2.73 -9.70 -6.89
N LEU A 63 -3.00 -10.07 -5.64
CA LEU A 63 -3.01 -11.47 -5.22
C LEU A 63 -4.15 -12.28 -5.85
N LEU A 64 -5.25 -11.62 -6.22
CA LEU A 64 -6.42 -12.24 -6.84
C LEU A 64 -6.22 -12.53 -8.33
N ILE A 65 -5.22 -11.92 -8.99
CA ILE A 65 -4.96 -12.12 -10.42
C ILE A 65 -4.46 -13.56 -10.66
N PRO A 66 -5.15 -14.38 -11.47
CA PRO A 66 -4.81 -15.79 -11.64
C PRO A 66 -3.48 -16.03 -12.36
N PHE A 67 -3.05 -15.11 -13.23
CA PHE A 67 -1.84 -15.26 -14.05
C PHE A 67 -0.55 -14.73 -13.39
N ILE A 68 -0.62 -14.18 -12.17
CA ILE A 68 0.59 -13.73 -11.46
C ILE A 68 1.33 -14.93 -10.87
N PRO A 69 2.65 -15.06 -11.09
CA PRO A 69 3.45 -16.16 -10.55
C PRO A 69 3.33 -16.30 -9.02
N SER A 70 3.36 -17.54 -8.52
CA SER A 70 3.23 -17.83 -7.09
C SER A 70 4.32 -17.18 -6.24
N SER A 71 5.54 -17.05 -6.77
CA SER A 71 6.66 -16.35 -6.13
C SER A 71 6.35 -14.87 -5.89
N TRP A 72 5.73 -14.20 -6.86
CA TRP A 72 5.31 -12.80 -6.74
C TRP A 72 4.21 -12.64 -5.69
N LYS A 73 3.21 -13.53 -5.71
CA LYS A 73 2.15 -13.52 -4.68
C LYS A 73 2.73 -13.72 -3.28
N THR A 74 3.77 -14.55 -3.15
CA THR A 74 4.46 -14.77 -1.88
C THR A 74 5.18 -13.52 -1.40
N ALA A 75 5.91 -12.84 -2.29
CA ALA A 75 6.59 -11.58 -1.97
C ALA A 75 5.60 -10.48 -1.54
N ILE A 76 4.49 -10.32 -2.27
CA ILE A 76 3.44 -9.34 -1.95
C ILE A 76 2.81 -9.66 -0.58
N LYS A 77 2.49 -10.93 -0.30
CA LYS A 77 1.97 -11.35 1.02
C LYS A 77 2.96 -11.07 2.15
N ALA A 78 4.25 -11.34 1.94
CA ALA A 78 5.28 -11.08 2.93
C ALA A 78 5.39 -9.56 3.21
N PHE A 79 5.36 -8.74 2.17
CA PHE A 79 5.37 -7.28 2.31
C PHE A 79 4.12 -6.76 3.03
N ILE A 80 2.92 -7.20 2.63
CA ILE A 80 1.67 -6.85 3.33
C ILE A 80 1.75 -7.23 4.81
N SER A 81 2.23 -8.43 5.13
CA SER A 81 2.35 -8.90 6.51
C SER A 81 3.31 -8.02 7.32
N LEU A 82 4.49 -7.70 6.78
CA LEU A 82 5.44 -6.81 7.43
C LEU A 82 4.82 -5.44 7.72
N MET A 83 4.17 -4.85 6.72
CA MET A 83 3.58 -3.52 6.85
C MET A 83 2.36 -3.51 7.78
N ASP A 84 1.53 -4.56 7.77
CA ASP A 84 0.43 -4.73 8.73
C ASP A 84 0.93 -4.78 10.18
N ASN A 85 2.12 -5.36 10.43
CA ASN A 85 2.74 -5.37 11.77
C ASN A 85 3.30 -3.99 12.16
N LEU A 86 3.82 -3.23 11.19
CA LEU A 86 4.40 -1.90 11.44
C LEU A 86 3.34 -0.81 11.60
N CYS A 87 2.30 -0.85 10.77
CA CYS A 87 1.31 0.22 10.62
C CYS A 87 -0.05 -0.09 11.22
N GLY A 88 -0.23 -1.31 11.74
CA GLY A 88 -1.53 -1.84 12.15
C GLY A 88 -2.37 -2.25 10.94
N LYS A 89 -3.18 -3.30 11.15
CA LYS A 89 -4.20 -3.73 10.20
C LYS A 89 -5.35 -2.73 10.23
N GLN A 90 -5.55 -1.99 9.14
CA GLN A 90 -6.84 -1.37 8.84
C GLN A 90 -7.82 -2.42 8.28
#